data_AF-A0A1Q7PJ94-F1
#
_entry.id   AF-A0A1Q7PJ94-F1
#
_cell.length_a   1.000
_cell.length_b   1.000
_cell.length_c   1.000
_cell.angle_alpha   90.00
_cell.angle_beta   90.00
_cell.angle_gamma   90.00
#
_symmetry.space_group_name_H-M   'P 1'
#
loop_
_entity.id
_entity.type
_entity.pdbx_description
1 polymer ?
#
loop_
_entity_poly.entity_id
_entity_poly.type
_entity_poly.pdbx_seq_one_letter_code
_entity_poly.pdbx_strand_id
1 'polypeptide(L)'
;MLRSDRGIALLEVLVALAILSGAGLALLDFVTGGLRAERDARERERVLAVEERVLTALTLLKRDELDRRLGRHPLGDLVADIQRPERTLYRIALMQASAPQVEDLVTVVYRREPRNAP
;
A
#
# COMPACT_ATOMS: atom_id res chain seq x y z
N MET A 1 29.67 -57.77 17.49
CA MET A 1 28.47 -57.19 16.84
C MET A 1 28.10 -55.78 17.34
N LEU A 2 28.45 -55.35 18.58
CA LEU A 2 28.13 -54.00 19.10
C LEU A 2 28.70 -52.77 18.34
N ARG A 3 29.64 -52.94 17.40
CA ARG A 3 30.24 -51.80 16.66
C ARG A 3 29.39 -51.31 15.49
N SER A 4 28.58 -52.17 14.87
CA SER A 4 27.74 -51.81 13.72
C SER A 4 26.57 -50.93 14.14
N ASP A 5 25.89 -51.29 15.24
CA ASP A 5 24.73 -50.54 15.75
C ASP A 5 25.11 -49.13 16.25
N ARG A 6 26.32 -48.96 16.80
CA ARG A 6 26.81 -47.63 17.21
C ARG A 6 27.08 -46.70 16.02
N GLY A 7 27.52 -47.23 14.88
CA GLY A 7 27.72 -46.43 13.66
C GLY A 7 26.40 -45.95 13.07
N ILE A 8 25.38 -46.82 13.11
CA ILE A 8 24.03 -46.50 12.66
C ILE A 8 23.40 -45.43 13.56
N ALA A 9 23.53 -45.56 14.87
CA ALA A 9 23.01 -44.57 15.82
C ALA A 9 23.65 -43.18 15.66
N LEU A 10 24.97 -43.11 15.43
CA LEU A 10 25.64 -41.83 15.19
C LEU A 10 25.16 -41.18 13.88
N LEU A 11 25.02 -41.97 12.81
CA LEU A 11 24.49 -41.49 11.54
C LEU A 11 23.06 -40.96 11.70
N GLU A 12 22.21 -41.68 12.42
CA GLU A 12 20.84 -41.27 12.69
C GLU A 12 20.77 -39.93 13.43
N VAL A 13 21.60 -39.74 14.47
CA VAL A 13 21.69 -38.47 15.19
C VAL A 13 22.16 -37.34 14.28
N LEU A 14 23.15 -37.57 13.43
CA LEU A 14 23.66 -36.56 12.50
C LEU A 14 22.61 -36.18 11.45
N VAL A 15 21.86 -37.16 10.93
CA VAL A 15 20.76 -36.92 10.00
C VAL A 15 19.62 -36.15 10.67
N ALA A 16 19.22 -36.56 11.88
CA ALA A 16 18.20 -35.86 12.65
C ALA A 16 18.60 -34.41 12.94
N LEU A 17 19.87 -34.18 13.32
CA LEU A 17 20.40 -32.83 13.55
C LEU A 17 20.40 -32.00 12.27
N ALA A 18 20.81 -32.58 11.13
CA ALA A 18 20.80 -31.88 9.85
C ALA A 18 19.38 -31.47 9.42
N ILE A 19 18.40 -32.38 9.58
CA ILE A 19 16.99 -32.09 9.30
C ILE A 19 16.48 -30.99 10.24
N LEU A 20 16.77 -31.11 11.54
CA LEU A 20 16.33 -30.14 12.54
C LEU A 20 16.93 -28.75 12.29
N SER A 21 18.21 -28.67 11.96
CA SER A 21 18.87 -27.41 11.61
C SER A 21 18.30 -26.80 10.33
N GLY A 22 18.07 -27.61 9.29
CA GLY A 22 17.47 -27.14 8.04
C GLY A 22 16.05 -26.60 8.25
N ALA A 23 15.21 -27.34 8.98
CA ALA A 23 13.87 -26.90 9.34
C ALA A 23 13.87 -25.65 10.22
N GLY A 24 14.79 -25.55 11.17
CA GLY A 24 14.94 -24.39 12.04
C GLY A 24 15.32 -23.13 11.28
N LEU A 25 16.27 -23.22 10.34
CA LEU A 25 16.65 -22.08 9.49
C LEU A 25 15.50 -21.63 8.59
N ALA A 26 14.81 -22.59 7.93
CA ALA A 26 13.65 -22.28 7.12
C ALA A 26 12.55 -21.56 7.92
N LEU A 27 12.28 -22.03 9.14
CA LEU A 27 11.31 -21.40 10.03
C LEU A 27 11.71 -19.96 10.40
N LEU A 28 12.98 -19.72 10.70
CA LEU A 28 13.49 -18.37 10.98
C LEU A 28 13.32 -17.43 9.77
N ASP A 29 13.61 -17.91 8.57
CA ASP A 29 13.42 -17.13 7.34
C ASP A 29 11.93 -16.80 7.12
N PHE A 30 11.03 -17.77 7.33
CA PHE A 30 9.59 -17.54 7.25
C PHE A 30 9.10 -16.51 8.27
N VAL A 31 9.53 -16.61 9.53
CA VAL A 31 9.11 -15.67 10.58
C VAL A 31 9.65 -14.28 10.30
N THR A 32 10.93 -14.15 9.96
CA THR A 32 11.53 -12.85 9.69
C THR A 32 10.99 -12.21 8.42
N GLY A 33 10.75 -13.00 7.37
CA GLY A 33 10.07 -12.56 6.15
C GLY A 33 8.64 -12.11 6.41
N GLY A 34 7.88 -12.90 7.20
CA GLY A 34 6.52 -12.57 7.60
C GLY A 34 6.43 -11.26 8.40
N LEU A 35 7.32 -11.06 9.37
CA LEU A 35 7.36 -9.84 10.17
C LEU A 35 7.74 -8.59 9.34
N ARG A 36 8.62 -8.73 8.35
CA ARG A 36 8.94 -7.62 7.42
C ARG A 36 7.76 -7.29 6.53
N ALA A 37 7.12 -8.30 5.93
CA ALA A 37 5.94 -8.12 5.11
C ALA A 37 4.79 -7.46 5.89
N GLU A 38 4.58 -7.86 7.15
CA GLU A 38 3.57 -7.26 8.01
C GLU A 38 3.87 -5.79 8.33
N ARG A 39 5.13 -5.45 8.62
CA ARG A 39 5.55 -4.06 8.85
C ARG A 39 5.36 -3.21 7.61
N ASP A 40 5.76 -3.70 6.45
CA ASP A 40 5.60 -2.99 5.17
C ASP A 40 4.12 -2.81 4.83
N ALA A 41 3.28 -3.82 5.09
CA ALA A 41 1.84 -3.73 4.89
C ALA A 41 1.22 -2.68 5.81
N ARG A 42 1.57 -2.67 7.11
CA ARG A 42 1.06 -1.67 8.06
C ARG A 42 1.48 -0.25 7.70
N GLU A 43 2.70 -0.08 7.19
CA GLU A 43 3.15 1.24 6.78
C GLU A 43 2.39 1.73 5.54
N ARG A 44 2.19 0.86 4.55
CA ARG A 44 1.34 1.18 3.39
C ARG A 44 -0.10 1.49 3.78
N GLU A 45 -0.67 0.74 4.72
CA GLU A 45 -2.02 0.96 5.21
C GLU A 45 -2.17 2.31 5.90
N ARG A 46 -1.16 2.75 6.66
CA ARG A 46 -1.14 4.10 7.27
C ARG A 46 -1.15 5.19 6.20
N VAL A 47 -0.33 5.03 5.16
CA VAL A 47 -0.25 5.99 4.05
C VAL A 47 -1.58 6.06 3.30
N LEU A 48 -2.15 4.90 2.94
CA LEU A 48 -3.48 4.81 2.31
C LEU A 48 -4.57 5.45 3.18
N ALA A 49 -4.55 5.27 4.50
CA ALA A 49 -5.53 5.88 5.40
C ALA A 49 -5.41 7.41 5.48
N VAL A 50 -4.24 7.98 5.18
CA VAL A 50 -4.06 9.44 5.05
C VAL A 50 -4.57 9.90 3.69
N GLU A 51 -4.20 9.21 2.62
CA GLU A 51 -4.68 9.48 1.26
C GLU A 51 -6.21 9.43 1.17
N GLU A 52 -6.85 8.41 1.75
CA GLU A 52 -8.31 8.26 1.79
C GLU A 52 -8.99 9.42 2.54
N ARG A 53 -8.41 9.86 3.67
CA ARG A 53 -8.92 11.02 4.40
C ARG A 53 -8.83 12.31 3.58
N VAL A 54 -7.71 12.53 2.90
CA VAL A 54 -7.54 13.69 2.01
C VAL A 54 -8.51 13.61 0.84
N LEU A 55 -8.63 12.45 0.20
CA LEU A 55 -9.55 12.26 -0.92
C LEU A 55 -11.00 12.54 -0.48
N THR A 56 -11.40 12.00 0.67
CA THR A 56 -12.72 12.23 1.26
C THR A 56 -12.96 13.72 1.52
N ALA A 57 -11.96 14.45 2.03
CA ALA A 57 -12.09 15.89 2.20
C ALA A 57 -12.27 16.62 0.85
N LEU A 58 -11.53 16.21 -0.19
CA LEU A 58 -11.64 16.77 -1.55
C LEU A 58 -13.01 16.44 -2.19
N THR A 59 -13.57 15.26 -1.94
CA THR A 59 -14.89 14.88 -2.46
C THR A 59 -16.04 15.62 -1.79
N LEU A 60 -15.80 16.34 -0.69
CA LEU A 60 -16.79 17.21 -0.04
C LEU A 60 -16.77 18.64 -0.58
N LEU A 61 -15.76 19.01 -1.38
CA LEU A 61 -15.65 20.37 -1.93
C LEU A 61 -16.78 20.70 -2.90
N LYS A 62 -17.20 21.97 -2.87
CA LYS A 62 -18.17 22.53 -3.81
C LYS A 62 -17.53 22.70 -5.19
N ARG A 63 -18.39 22.87 -6.20
CA ARG A 63 -17.97 23.08 -7.60
C ARG A 63 -16.96 24.22 -7.75
N ASP A 64 -17.23 25.38 -7.14
CA ASP A 64 -16.37 26.57 -7.24
C ASP A 64 -15.01 26.38 -6.53
N GLU A 65 -14.95 25.49 -5.54
CA GLU A 65 -13.71 25.14 -4.84
C GLU A 65 -12.87 24.18 -5.68
N LEU A 66 -13.52 23.21 -6.34
CA LEU A 66 -12.85 22.30 -7.28
C LEU A 66 -12.36 23.04 -8.52
N ASP A 67 -13.14 23.99 -9.05
CA ASP A 67 -12.75 24.80 -10.20
C ASP A 67 -11.51 25.66 -9.92
N ARG A 68 -11.40 26.22 -8.71
CA ARG A 68 -10.20 26.95 -8.27
C ARG A 68 -8.97 26.06 -8.09
N ARG A 69 -9.18 24.76 -7.96
CA ARG A 69 -8.12 23.77 -7.71
C ARG A 69 -7.89 22.84 -8.90
N LEU A 70 -8.29 23.22 -10.11
CA LEU A 70 -7.93 22.47 -11.31
C LEU A 70 -6.41 22.41 -11.49
N GLY A 71 -5.92 21.29 -12.01
CA GLY A 71 -4.51 20.97 -12.14
C GLY A 71 -3.90 20.34 -10.89
N ARG A 72 -2.58 20.38 -10.79
CA ARG A 72 -1.80 19.77 -9.71
C ARG A 72 -1.58 20.72 -8.53
N HIS A 73 -1.88 20.24 -7.33
CA HIS A 73 -1.76 20.99 -6.07
C HIS A 73 -1.00 20.15 -5.04
N PRO A 74 0.16 20.61 -4.54
CA PRO A 74 0.85 19.93 -3.45
C PRO A 74 0.09 20.10 -2.13
N LEU A 75 -0.01 19.01 -1.37
CA LEU A 75 -0.71 18.87 -0.09
C LEU A 75 0.21 18.15 0.89
N GLY A 76 1.29 18.83 1.30
CA GLY A 76 2.35 18.19 2.09
C GLY A 76 3.10 17.14 1.26
N ASP A 77 3.08 15.89 1.70
CA ASP A 77 3.74 14.76 1.02
C ASP A 77 2.91 14.18 -0.13
N LEU A 78 1.70 14.68 -0.33
CA LEU A 78 0.79 14.26 -1.40
C LEU A 78 0.67 15.35 -2.47
N VAL A 79 0.33 14.94 -3.68
CA VAL A 79 -0.04 15.82 -4.80
C VAL A 79 -1.44 15.44 -5.22
N ALA A 80 -2.35 16.41 -5.24
CA ALA A 80 -3.68 16.24 -5.81
C ALA A 80 -3.71 16.78 -7.24
N ASP A 81 -4.09 15.96 -8.21
CA ASP A 81 -4.40 16.40 -9.57
C ASP A 81 -5.91 16.38 -9.77
N ILE A 82 -6.50 17.56 -9.97
CA ILE A 82 -7.93 17.72 -10.20
C ILE A 82 -8.14 18.09 -11.65
N GLN A 83 -8.83 17.23 -12.38
CA GLN A 83 -9.16 17.43 -13.77
C GLN A 83 -10.67 17.52 -13.93
N ARG A 84 -11.14 18.27 -14.92
CA ARG A 84 -12.55 18.35 -15.30
C ARG A 84 -12.72 17.74 -16.69
N PRO A 85 -12.81 16.40 -16.82
CA PRO A 85 -12.99 15.75 -18.11
C PRO A 85 -14.32 16.12 -18.77
N GLU A 86 -15.38 16.33 -17.97
CA GLU A 86 -16.68 16.81 -18.45
C GLU A 86 -17.19 17.95 -17.58
N ARG A 87 -18.14 18.73 -18.09
CA ARG A 87 -18.64 19.92 -17.38
C ARG A 87 -19.22 19.62 -15.99
N THR A 88 -19.71 18.40 -15.75
CA THR A 88 -20.27 17.98 -14.46
C THR A 88 -19.43 16.95 -13.72
N LEU A 89 -18.31 16.50 -14.29
CA LEU A 89 -17.47 15.47 -13.69
C LEU A 89 -16.09 16.04 -13.36
N TYR A 90 -15.64 15.74 -12.15
CA TYR A 90 -14.28 16.00 -11.72
C TYR A 90 -13.59 14.69 -11.45
N ARG A 91 -12.41 14.53 -12.02
CA ARG A 91 -11.49 13.45 -11.69
C ARG A 91 -10.49 14.00 -10.67
N ILE A 92 -10.39 13.35 -9.52
CA ILE A 92 -9.44 13.70 -8.46
C ILE A 92 -8.49 12.52 -8.32
N ALA A 93 -7.22 12.74 -8.61
CA ALA A 93 -6.16 11.76 -8.43
C ALA A 93 -5.21 12.26 -7.33
N LEU A 94 -4.89 11.37 -6.39
CA LEU A 94 -3.84 11.57 -5.39
C LEU A 94 -2.61 10.76 -5.79
N MET A 95 -1.45 11.37 -5.65
CA MET A 95 -0.13 10.77 -5.90
C MET A 95 0.78 11.16 -4.74
N GLN A 96 1.74 10.32 -4.40
CA GLN A 96 2.83 10.74 -3.53
C GLN A 96 3.77 11.73 -4.23
N ALA A 97 4.24 12.74 -3.50
CA ALA A 97 5.19 13.73 -4.01
C ALA A 97 6.54 13.10 -4.41
N SER A 98 6.92 12.00 -3.78
CA SER A 98 8.10 11.20 -4.11
C SER A 98 7.96 10.45 -5.44
N ALA A 99 6.73 10.14 -5.86
CA ALA A 99 6.43 9.37 -7.06
C ALA A 99 5.20 9.95 -7.80
N PRO A 100 5.27 11.19 -8.33
CA PRO A 100 4.12 11.90 -8.90
C PRO A 100 3.64 11.33 -10.24
N GLN A 101 4.21 10.20 -10.66
CA GLN A 101 3.88 9.46 -11.87
C GLN A 101 2.86 8.34 -11.58
N VAL A 102 2.75 7.91 -10.32
CA VAL A 102 1.89 6.83 -9.86
C VAL A 102 0.69 7.44 -9.18
N GLU A 103 -0.49 7.21 -9.75
CA GLU A 103 -1.76 7.61 -9.14
C GLU A 103 -2.18 6.54 -8.13
N ASP A 104 -2.03 6.86 -6.83
CA ASP A 104 -2.29 5.92 -5.75
C ASP A 104 -3.79 5.75 -5.51
N LEU A 105 -4.54 6.87 -5.53
CA LEU A 105 -5.98 6.85 -5.30
C LEU A 105 -6.69 7.81 -6.27
N VAL A 106 -7.70 7.29 -6.98
CA VAL A 106 -8.44 8.04 -7.98
C VAL A 106 -9.94 7.92 -7.74
N THR A 107 -10.65 9.05 -7.84
CA THR A 107 -12.12 9.06 -7.82
C THR A 107 -12.69 10.05 -8.81
N VAL A 108 -13.96 9.84 -9.15
CA VAL A 108 -14.73 10.74 -10.01
C VAL A 108 -15.93 11.25 -9.23
N VAL A 109 -16.06 12.57 -9.17
CA VAL A 109 -17.08 13.25 -8.40
C VAL A 109 -18.00 14.02 -9.34
N TYR A 110 -19.30 13.73 -9.24
CA TYR A 110 -20.32 14.49 -9.96
C TYR A 110 -20.69 15.78 -9.23
N ARG A 111 -20.75 16.87 -9.98
CA ARG A 111 -21.23 18.18 -9.55
C ARG A 111 -22.13 18.76 -10.62
N ARG A 112 -23.40 18.96 -10.27
CA ARG A 112 -24.38 19.60 -11.16
C ARG A 112 -23.90 20.98 -11.61
N GLU A 113 -24.22 21.37 -12.84
CA GLU A 113 -24.06 22.75 -13.27
C GLU A 113 -24.97 23.70 -12.47
N PRO A 114 -24.51 24.92 -12.17
CA PRO A 114 -25.40 25.94 -11.63
C PRO A 114 -26.50 26.19 -12.66
N ARG A 115 -27.76 26.04 -12.24
CA ARG A 115 -28.89 26.49 -13.04
C ARG A 115 -28.78 28.01 -13.08
N ASN A 116 -28.39 28.59 -14.22
CA ASN A 116 -28.61 30.00 -14.47
C ASN A 116 -30.12 30.23 -14.32
N ALA A 117 -30.52 30.84 -13.20
CA ALA A 117 -31.86 31.37 -13.07
C ALA A 117 -31.98 32.56 -14.05
N PRO A 118 -33.08 32.65 -14.82
CA PRO A 118 -33.30 33.72 -15.78
C PRO A 118 -33.37 35.09 -15.13
#